data_AF-A0A257KGW3-F1
#
_entry.id   AF-A0A257KGW3-F1
#
_cell.length_a   1.000
_cell.length_b   1.000
_cell.length_c   1.000
_cell.angle_alpha   90.00
_cell.angle_beta   90.00
_cell.angle_gamma   90.00
#
_symmetry.space_group_name_H-M   'P 1'
#
loop_
_entity.id
_entity.type
_entity.pdbx_description
1 polymer ?
#
loop_
_entity_poly.entity_id
_entity_poly.type
_entity_poly.pdbx_seq_one_letter_code
_entity_poly.pdbx_strand_id
1 'polypeptide(L)'
;MNLNTNKMKTPIVKIAALTVFIGSMLVNCNNSPKAKEDQLSEAKEEVIDAKADLAESERDSIHDFNIYKESMEKKLAENEKVIADLKSKNTSTDKKVHDLYVKELASLEMKNAECKSKIMNYKQGTEQKWELFKVDFNKGVDELGQSISEMAQRNMKK
;
A
#
# COMPACT_ATOMS: atom_id res chain seq x y z
N MET A 1 -46.78 7.00 -15.77
CA MET A 1 -46.01 8.22 -15.46
C MET A 1 -45.30 7.96 -14.14
N ASN A 2 -43.95 7.95 -14.18
CA ASN A 2 -43.01 8.42 -13.13
C ASN A 2 -43.05 7.82 -11.70
N LEU A 3 -41.96 7.51 -10.99
CA LEU A 3 -40.49 7.54 -11.14
C LEU A 3 -39.96 6.49 -10.12
N ASN A 4 -39.05 5.57 -10.45
CA ASN A 4 -37.59 5.68 -10.35
C ASN A 4 -37.06 6.42 -9.10
N THR A 5 -36.27 5.76 -8.24
CA THR A 5 -34.80 5.96 -8.19
C THR A 5 -34.14 5.21 -7.03
N ASN A 6 -32.97 4.65 -7.33
CA ASN A 6 -32.11 3.83 -6.49
C ASN A 6 -31.47 4.61 -5.33
N LYS A 7 -31.28 3.91 -4.21
CA LYS A 7 -30.44 4.33 -3.08
C LYS A 7 -28.98 4.48 -3.52
N MET A 8 -28.43 5.67 -3.37
CA MET A 8 -27.00 5.97 -3.51
C MET A 8 -26.40 6.08 -2.09
N LYS A 9 -25.45 5.20 -1.75
CA LYS A 9 -24.65 5.32 -0.51
C LYS A 9 -23.52 6.31 -0.80
N THR A 10 -23.50 7.43 -0.09
CA THR A 10 -22.49 8.49 -0.23
C THR A 10 -21.16 8.09 0.44
N PRO A 11 -20.00 8.26 -0.22
CA PRO A 11 -18.71 8.08 0.43
C PRO A 11 -18.32 9.32 1.25
N ILE A 12 -17.57 9.08 2.32
CA ILE A 12 -17.07 10.07 3.27
C ILE A 12 -16.06 10.98 2.55
N VAL A 13 -16.35 12.28 2.49
CA VAL A 13 -15.41 13.30 2.03
C VAL A 13 -14.68 13.84 3.25
N LYS A 14 -13.50 13.31 3.59
CA LYS A 14 -12.58 13.95 4.55
C LYS A 14 -11.63 14.87 3.77
N ILE A 15 -12.00 16.13 3.63
CA ILE A 15 -11.06 17.21 3.29
C ILE A 15 -11.16 18.22 4.44
N ALA A 16 -10.22 18.15 5.38
CA ALA A 16 -10.00 19.21 6.35
C ALA A 16 -8.66 19.87 6.03
N ALA A 17 -8.68 20.85 5.13
CA ALA A 17 -7.61 21.83 5.03
C ALA A 17 -7.70 22.73 6.27
N LEU A 18 -6.71 22.66 7.15
CA LEU A 18 -6.64 23.47 8.35
C LEU A 18 -6.23 24.92 7.97
N THR A 19 -7.14 25.66 7.34
CA THR A 19 -7.03 27.12 7.25
C THR A 19 -7.51 27.71 8.57
N VAL A 20 -6.56 28.17 9.38
CA VAL A 20 -6.84 29.05 10.53
C VAL A 20 -7.34 30.39 9.98
N PHE A 21 -8.65 30.50 9.77
CA PHE A 21 -9.31 31.77 9.47
C PHE A 21 -9.51 32.53 10.79
N ILE A 22 -8.62 33.48 11.11
CA ILE A 22 -8.96 34.56 12.03
C ILE A 22 -9.68 35.64 11.20
N GLY A 23 -10.93 35.33 10.83
CA GLY A 23 -11.83 36.25 10.16
C GLY A 23 -12.66 36.99 11.20
N SER A 24 -12.35 38.26 11.43
CA SER A 24 -13.15 39.16 12.26
C SER A 24 -14.50 39.38 11.57
N MET A 25 -15.58 38.78 12.11
CA MET A 25 -16.94 39.19 11.78
C MET A 25 -17.68 39.55 13.06
N LEU A 26 -17.87 40.85 13.25
CA LEU A 26 -18.76 41.44 14.22
C LEU A 26 -20.20 41.14 13.79
N VAL A 27 -20.83 40.12 14.37
CA VAL A 27 -22.29 39.96 14.32
C VAL A 27 -22.80 39.64 15.73
N ASN A 28 -23.35 40.68 16.35
CA ASN A 28 -24.28 40.69 17.49
C ASN A 28 -24.07 39.63 18.59
N CYS A 29 -23.21 39.93 19.58
CA CYS A 29 -23.00 39.09 20.75
C CYS A 29 -24.21 39.08 21.70
N ASN A 30 -24.88 37.93 21.82
CA ASN A 30 -25.61 37.62 23.05
C ASN A 30 -24.58 37.23 24.13
N ASN A 31 -24.20 38.19 24.99
CA ASN A 31 -23.12 38.09 25.97
C ASN A 31 -23.51 37.28 27.23
N SER A 32 -23.77 35.99 27.08
CA SER A 32 -23.79 35.05 28.20
C SER A 32 -22.42 34.37 28.32
N PRO A 33 -21.70 34.48 29.46
CA PRO A 33 -20.45 33.74 29.70
C PRO A 33 -20.57 32.24 29.44
N LYS A 34 -21.76 31.68 29.71
CA LYS A 34 -22.09 30.26 29.57
C LYS A 34 -22.00 29.78 28.11
N ALA A 35 -22.47 30.58 27.16
CA ALA A 35 -22.46 30.22 25.74
C ALA A 35 -21.05 30.21 25.12
N LYS A 36 -20.12 31.02 25.64
CA LYS A 36 -18.70 30.99 25.21
C LYS A 36 -17.93 29.85 25.85
N GLU A 37 -18.32 29.47 27.07
CA GLU A 37 -17.73 28.34 27.81
C GLU A 37 -18.17 27.00 27.20
N ASP A 38 -19.44 26.86 26.82
CA ASP A 38 -19.98 25.68 26.13
C ASP A 38 -19.30 25.50 24.75
N GLN A 39 -19.20 26.55 23.94
CA GLN A 39 -18.50 26.52 22.64
C GLN A 39 -17.00 26.20 22.76
N LEU A 40 -16.35 26.71 23.82
CA LEU A 40 -14.93 26.42 24.08
C LEU A 40 -14.73 24.98 24.60
N SER A 41 -15.70 24.43 25.31
CA SER A 41 -15.69 23.05 25.78
C SER A 41 -15.86 22.07 24.62
N GLU A 42 -16.86 22.31 23.76
CA GLU A 42 -17.12 21.51 22.54
C GLU A 42 -15.90 21.50 21.60
N ALA A 43 -15.31 22.67 21.33
CA ALA A 43 -14.12 22.76 20.49
C ALA A 43 -12.89 22.03 21.07
N LYS A 44 -12.78 21.93 22.41
CA LYS A 44 -11.70 21.16 23.06
C LYS A 44 -11.96 19.66 22.94
N GLU A 45 -13.20 19.22 23.08
CA GLU A 45 -13.63 17.83 22.93
C GLU A 45 -13.39 17.35 21.49
N GLU A 46 -13.82 18.14 20.49
CA GLU A 46 -13.56 17.84 19.06
C GLU A 46 -12.07 17.70 18.74
N VAL A 47 -11.21 18.53 19.34
CA VAL A 47 -9.75 18.43 19.16
C VAL A 47 -9.16 17.19 19.85
N ILE A 48 -9.71 16.77 20.98
CA ILE A 48 -9.27 15.55 21.68
C ILE A 48 -9.69 14.32 20.87
N ASP A 49 -10.93 14.27 20.41
CA ASP A 49 -11.46 13.18 19.59
C ASP A 49 -10.71 13.09 18.27
N ALA A 50 -10.48 14.22 17.58
CA ALA A 50 -9.70 14.23 16.35
C ALA A 50 -8.25 13.72 16.54
N LYS A 51 -7.64 13.97 17.70
CA LYS A 51 -6.30 13.44 18.03
C LYS A 51 -6.34 11.94 18.32
N ALA A 52 -7.37 11.47 19.02
CA ALA A 52 -7.56 10.06 19.31
C ALA A 52 -7.80 9.27 18.02
N ASP A 53 -8.71 9.75 17.16
CA ASP A 53 -9.00 9.20 15.83
C ASP A 53 -7.75 9.17 14.95
N LEU A 54 -6.95 10.24 14.97
CA LEU A 54 -5.69 10.29 14.23
C LEU A 54 -4.71 9.22 14.73
N ALA A 55 -4.53 9.10 16.05
CA ALA A 55 -3.63 8.13 16.66
C ALA A 55 -4.09 6.67 16.48
N GLU A 56 -5.40 6.42 16.40
CA GLU A 56 -5.95 5.11 16.02
C GLU A 56 -5.71 4.81 14.54
N SER A 57 -6.04 5.75 13.65
CA SER A 57 -5.81 5.60 12.21
C SER A 57 -4.33 5.36 11.86
N GLU A 58 -3.39 6.00 12.57
CA GLU A 58 -1.96 5.74 12.43
C GLU A 58 -1.57 4.32 12.85
N ARG A 59 -2.10 3.84 13.99
CA ARG A 59 -1.83 2.48 14.49
C ARG A 59 -2.35 1.41 13.53
N ASP A 60 -3.57 1.57 13.03
CA ASP A 60 -4.17 0.63 12.08
C ASP A 60 -3.38 0.61 10.76
N SER A 61 -2.97 1.78 10.27
CA SER A 61 -2.14 1.87 9.05
C SER A 61 -0.79 1.16 9.20
N ILE A 62 -0.14 1.27 10.37
CA ILE A 62 1.10 0.55 10.69
C ILE A 62 0.87 -0.96 10.74
N HIS A 63 -0.21 -1.39 11.38
CA HIS A 63 -0.55 -2.80 11.48
C HIS A 63 -0.80 -3.43 10.10
N ASP A 64 -1.64 -2.80 9.29
CA ASP A 64 -1.96 -3.23 7.93
C ASP A 64 -0.71 -3.30 7.04
N PHE A 65 0.17 -2.30 7.15
CA PHE A 65 1.43 -2.29 6.41
C PHE A 65 2.31 -3.48 6.80
N ASN A 66 2.46 -3.78 8.10
CA ASN A 66 3.29 -4.88 8.57
C ASN A 66 2.76 -6.23 8.10
N ILE A 67 1.44 -6.48 8.20
CA ILE A 67 0.83 -7.71 7.70
C ILE A 67 1.08 -7.86 6.19
N TYR A 68 0.86 -6.80 5.42
CA TYR A 68 1.10 -6.82 3.98
C TYR A 68 2.57 -7.09 3.66
N LYS A 69 3.49 -6.42 4.36
CA LYS A 69 4.94 -6.60 4.19
C LYS A 69 5.36 -8.04 4.45
N GLU A 70 4.93 -8.64 5.56
CA GLU A 70 5.23 -10.04 5.88
C GLU A 70 4.71 -11.01 4.79
N SER A 71 3.49 -10.79 4.30
CA SER A 71 2.91 -11.56 3.20
C SER A 71 3.74 -11.48 1.91
N MET A 72 4.21 -10.28 1.56
CA MET A 72 5.04 -10.07 0.38
C MET A 72 6.45 -10.64 0.55
N GLU A 73 7.06 -10.49 1.72
CA GLU A 73 8.37 -11.06 2.03
C GLU A 73 8.35 -12.59 1.93
N LYS A 74 7.25 -13.23 2.38
CA LYS A 74 7.07 -14.68 2.21
C LYS A 74 7.02 -15.09 0.73
N LYS A 75 6.22 -14.41 -0.09
CA LYS A 75 6.16 -14.67 -1.55
C LYS A 75 7.53 -14.50 -2.22
N LEU A 76 8.26 -13.45 -1.87
CA LEU A 76 9.59 -13.18 -2.43
C LEU A 76 10.65 -14.20 -1.96
N ALA A 77 10.52 -14.73 -0.75
CA ALA A 77 11.36 -15.82 -0.27
C ALA A 77 11.05 -17.16 -0.96
N GLU A 78 9.78 -17.41 -1.28
CA GLU A 78 9.38 -18.57 -2.09
C GLU A 78 9.95 -18.49 -3.51
N ASN A 79 9.90 -17.31 -4.14
CA ASN A 79 10.53 -17.06 -5.44
C ASN A 79 12.04 -17.36 -5.41
N GLU A 80 12.76 -16.93 -4.37
CA GLU A 80 14.20 -17.22 -4.22
C GLU A 80 14.50 -18.71 -4.16
N LYS A 81 13.68 -19.48 -3.44
CA LYS A 81 13.84 -20.94 -3.37
C LYS A 81 13.69 -21.56 -4.76
N VAL A 82 12.68 -21.15 -5.51
CA VAL A 82 12.47 -21.68 -6.87
C VAL A 82 13.60 -21.28 -7.81
N ILE A 83 14.10 -20.04 -7.73
CA ILE A 83 15.24 -19.58 -8.53
C ILE A 83 16.51 -20.37 -8.18
N ALA A 84 16.77 -20.61 -6.89
CA ALA A 84 17.91 -21.41 -6.44
C ALA A 84 17.81 -22.86 -6.94
N ASP A 85 16.62 -23.45 -6.92
CA ASP A 85 16.37 -24.77 -7.49
C ASP A 85 16.63 -24.80 -9.00
N LEU A 86 16.17 -23.79 -9.74
CA LEU A 86 16.42 -23.68 -11.18
C LEU A 86 17.91 -23.57 -11.49
N LYS A 87 18.65 -22.77 -10.72
CA LYS A 87 20.12 -22.68 -10.82
C LYS A 87 20.80 -24.04 -10.74
N SER A 88 20.35 -24.90 -9.82
CA SER A 88 20.93 -26.24 -9.65
C SER A 88 20.61 -27.20 -10.80
N LYS A 89 19.57 -26.91 -11.60
CA LYS A 89 19.02 -27.82 -12.63
C LYS A 89 19.52 -27.53 -14.04
N ASN A 90 20.36 -26.52 -14.25
CA ASN A 90 20.90 -26.24 -15.58
C ASN A 90 21.94 -27.30 -16.00
N THR A 91 21.55 -28.21 -16.89
CA THR A 91 22.40 -29.31 -17.38
C THR A 91 22.74 -29.20 -18.86
N SER A 92 22.38 -28.09 -19.51
CA SER A 92 22.57 -27.96 -20.97
C SER A 92 24.03 -27.88 -21.36
N THR A 93 24.46 -28.75 -22.28
CA THR A 93 25.81 -28.77 -22.86
C THR A 93 25.96 -27.81 -24.04
N ASP A 94 24.87 -27.28 -24.59
CA ASP A 94 24.90 -26.22 -25.59
C ASP A 94 25.21 -24.88 -24.91
N LYS A 95 26.35 -24.29 -25.27
CA LYS A 95 26.82 -23.03 -24.69
C LYS A 95 25.81 -21.88 -24.84
N LYS A 96 25.14 -21.74 -25.99
CA LYS A 96 24.18 -20.65 -26.21
C LYS A 96 22.95 -20.82 -25.35
N VAL A 97 22.43 -22.05 -25.26
CA VAL A 97 21.28 -22.37 -24.40
C VAL A 97 21.63 -22.14 -22.94
N HIS A 98 22.82 -22.58 -22.52
CA HIS A 98 23.34 -22.35 -21.18
C HIS A 98 23.46 -20.86 -20.85
N ASP A 99 24.09 -20.07 -21.71
CA ASP A 99 24.30 -18.63 -21.49
C ASP A 99 22.97 -17.86 -21.40
N LEU A 100 21.99 -18.22 -22.24
CA LEU A 100 20.64 -17.63 -22.17
C LEU A 100 19.93 -17.99 -20.85
N TYR A 101 20.05 -19.25 -20.41
CA TYR A 101 19.47 -19.70 -19.14
C TYR A 101 20.05 -18.95 -17.94
N VAL A 102 21.38 -18.83 -17.89
CA VAL A 102 22.08 -18.09 -16.82
C VAL A 102 21.69 -16.61 -16.81
N LYS A 103 21.59 -15.99 -18.00
CA LYS A 103 21.16 -14.58 -18.11
C LYS A 103 19.72 -14.37 -17.62
N GLU A 104 18.82 -15.29 -17.95
CA GLU A 104 17.44 -15.24 -17.48
C GLU A 104 17.37 -15.38 -15.96
N LEU A 105 18.10 -16.33 -15.36
CA LEU A 105 18.18 -16.47 -13.90
C LEU A 105 18.67 -15.19 -13.21
N ALA A 106 19.75 -14.60 -13.72
CA ALA A 106 20.29 -13.36 -13.16
C ALA A 106 19.26 -12.21 -13.20
N SER A 107 18.47 -12.14 -14.28
CA SER A 107 17.37 -11.17 -14.40
C SER A 107 16.28 -11.41 -13.36
N LEU A 108 15.87 -12.67 -13.14
CA LEU A 108 14.86 -13.03 -12.13
C LEU A 108 15.34 -12.70 -10.72
N GLU A 109 16.61 -12.98 -10.40
CA GLU A 109 17.20 -12.65 -9.10
C GLU A 109 17.25 -11.16 -8.85
N MET A 110 17.70 -10.40 -9.85
CA MET A 110 17.76 -8.95 -9.77
C MET A 110 16.37 -8.37 -9.50
N LYS A 111 15.35 -8.79 -10.26
CA LYS A 111 13.96 -8.33 -10.05
C LYS A 111 13.43 -8.72 -8.67
N ASN A 112 13.73 -9.92 -8.17
CA ASN A 112 13.31 -10.33 -6.83
C ASN A 112 13.96 -9.46 -5.75
N ALA A 113 15.26 -9.16 -5.89
CA ALA A 113 15.98 -8.27 -4.99
C ALA A 113 15.46 -6.82 -5.05
N GLU A 114 15.11 -6.33 -6.24
CA GLU A 114 14.45 -5.03 -6.42
C GLU A 114 13.09 -4.97 -5.71
N CYS A 115 12.25 -6.00 -5.85
CA CYS A 115 10.99 -6.10 -5.12
C CYS A 115 11.20 -6.09 -3.60
N LYS A 116 12.17 -6.86 -3.09
CA LYS A 116 12.53 -6.85 -1.66
C LYS A 116 12.94 -5.45 -1.19
N SER A 117 13.83 -4.80 -1.93
CA SER A 117 14.27 -3.44 -1.63
C SER A 117 13.09 -2.45 -1.64
N LYS A 118 12.19 -2.56 -2.62
CA LYS A 118 11.03 -1.67 -2.76
C LYS A 118 10.05 -1.79 -1.59
N ILE A 119 9.77 -3.00 -1.08
CA ILE A 119 8.88 -3.17 0.09
C ILE A 119 9.57 -2.80 1.40
N MET A 120 10.87 -3.10 1.54
CA MET A 120 11.64 -2.74 2.75
C MET A 120 11.80 -1.23 2.91
N ASN A 121 11.97 -0.50 1.80
CA ASN A 121 12.21 0.93 1.79
C ASN A 121 10.94 1.77 1.59
N TYR A 122 9.76 1.14 1.52
CA TYR A 122 8.51 1.88 1.42
C TYR A 122 8.30 2.73 2.69
N LYS A 123 8.08 4.02 2.50
CA LYS A 123 7.72 4.95 3.57
C LYS A 123 6.23 5.20 3.49
N GLN A 124 5.54 4.99 4.60
CA GLN A 124 4.10 5.25 4.69
C GLN A 124 3.78 6.69 4.25
N GLY A 125 2.83 6.80 3.33
CA GLY A 125 2.30 8.06 2.82
C GLY A 125 0.80 8.15 3.08
N THR A 126 0.10 9.00 2.35
CA THR A 126 -1.37 9.05 2.39
C THR A 126 -1.98 7.71 1.99
N GLU A 127 -3.21 7.43 2.42
CA GLU A 127 -3.96 6.21 2.06
C GLU A 127 -3.98 5.97 0.54
N GLN A 128 -4.20 7.02 -0.26
CA GLN A 128 -4.14 6.92 -1.73
C GLN A 128 -2.77 6.46 -2.25
N LYS A 129 -1.66 6.95 -1.66
CA LYS A 129 -0.31 6.52 -2.04
C LYS A 129 -0.08 5.05 -1.69
N TRP A 130 -0.67 4.60 -0.58
CA TRP A 130 -0.60 3.21 -0.16
C TRP A 130 -1.35 2.28 -1.11
N GLU A 131 -2.58 2.60 -1.48
CA GLU A 131 -3.36 1.79 -2.42
C GLU A 131 -2.68 1.69 -3.80
N LEU A 132 -2.17 2.81 -4.31
CA LEU A 132 -1.42 2.82 -5.57
C LEU A 132 -0.13 1.98 -5.48
N PHE A 133 0.60 2.11 -4.37
CA PHE A 133 1.78 1.29 -4.13
C PHE A 133 1.43 -0.21 -4.15
N LYS A 134 0.37 -0.64 -3.46
CA LYS A 134 -0.05 -2.05 -3.43
C LYS A 134 -0.37 -2.57 -4.83
N VAL A 135 -1.11 -1.80 -5.63
CA VAL A 135 -1.47 -2.19 -7.00
C VAL A 135 -0.21 -2.43 -7.85
N ASP A 136 0.69 -1.44 -7.87
CA ASP A 136 1.92 -1.53 -8.67
C ASP A 136 2.86 -2.62 -8.16
N PHE A 137 2.97 -2.76 -6.85
CA PHE A 137 3.83 -3.76 -6.22
C PHE A 137 3.32 -5.18 -6.46
N ASN A 138 2.03 -5.43 -6.24
CA ASN A 138 1.41 -6.73 -6.48
C ASN A 138 1.59 -7.14 -7.94
N LYS A 139 1.30 -6.25 -8.89
CA LYS A 139 1.52 -6.51 -10.32
C LYS A 139 2.97 -6.94 -10.60
N GLY A 140 3.94 -6.22 -10.07
CA GLY A 140 5.36 -6.56 -10.25
C GLY A 140 5.74 -7.92 -9.66
N VAL A 141 5.23 -8.25 -8.47
CA VAL A 141 5.47 -9.56 -7.82
C VAL A 141 4.79 -10.70 -8.59
N ASP A 142 3.57 -10.48 -9.09
CA ASP A 142 2.81 -11.47 -9.85
C ASP A 142 3.47 -11.74 -11.21
N GLU A 143 3.89 -10.70 -11.94
CA GLU A 143 4.65 -10.83 -13.20
C GLU A 143 6.00 -11.55 -12.99
N LEU A 144 6.67 -11.30 -11.87
CA LEU A 144 7.88 -12.01 -11.48
C LEU A 144 7.60 -13.50 -11.23
N GLY A 145 6.57 -13.82 -10.44
CA GLY A 145 6.15 -15.20 -10.16
C GLY A 145 5.76 -15.96 -11.43
N GLN A 146 5.08 -15.30 -12.37
CA GLN A 146 4.77 -15.87 -13.68
C GLN A 146 6.06 -16.17 -14.47
N SER A 147 7.00 -15.21 -14.54
CA SER A 147 8.27 -15.40 -15.26
C SER A 147 9.08 -16.58 -14.71
N ILE A 148 9.13 -16.73 -13.37
CA ILE A 148 9.77 -17.86 -12.70
C ILE A 148 9.07 -19.18 -13.07
N SER A 149 7.73 -19.19 -13.04
CA SER A 149 6.93 -20.37 -13.35
C SER A 149 7.11 -20.82 -14.80
N GLU A 150 7.14 -19.88 -15.75
CA GLU A 150 7.38 -20.16 -17.16
C GLU A 150 8.78 -20.77 -17.39
N MET A 151 9.80 -20.23 -16.72
CA MET A 151 11.14 -20.79 -16.77
C MET A 151 11.19 -22.22 -16.20
N ALA A 152 10.54 -22.46 -15.06
CA ALA A 152 10.46 -23.78 -14.45
C ALA A 152 9.76 -24.80 -15.34
N GLN A 153 8.64 -24.42 -15.97
CA GLN A 153 7.93 -25.28 -16.92
C GLN A 153 8.77 -25.61 -18.15
N ARG A 154 9.53 -24.64 -18.70
CA ARG A 154 10.47 -24.92 -19.80
C ARG A 154 11.57 -25.88 -19.38
N ASN A 155 12.02 -25.83 -18.13
CA ASN A 155 13.02 -26.76 -17.61
C ASN A 155 12.49 -28.20 -17.45
N MET A 156 11.21 -28.36 -17.09
CA MET A 156 10.58 -29.69 -16.94
C MET A 156 10.28 -30.39 -18.27
N LYS A 157 10.17 -29.64 -19.38
CA LYS A 157 9.88 -30.16 -20.72
C LYS A 157 11.13 -30.58 -21.51
N LYS A 158 12.34 -30.36 -20.97
CA LYS A 158 13.61 -30.77 -21.55
C LYS A 158 13.99 -32.14 -21.03
#